data_AF-A0A6N3V0I9-F1
#
_entry.id   AF-A0A6N3V0I9-F1
#
_cell.length_a   1.000
_cell.length_b   1.000
_cell.length_c   1.000
_cell.angle_alpha   90.00
_cell.angle_beta   90.00
_cell.angle_gamma   90.00
#
_symmetry.space_group_name_H-M   'P 1'
#
loop_
_entity.id
_entity.type
_entity.pdbx_description
1 polymer ?
#
loop_
_entity_poly.entity_id
_entity_poly.type
_entity_poly.pdbx_seq_one_letter_code
_entity_poly.pdbx_strand_id
1 'polypeptide(L)'
;MNYSFNVRILSHFYHSAVKAELERRNFPKDMAKKIFAEHKAIVTRAKDIGKSKLMSSYMMGAYFIAMNRSTGKTAEENYEIFKNGLCASKLFHKAVGNVDSYLDEKKMPGRLAWSEESHKRKYENDWVVDILPANSEYDLGYDYYECGICKLCKDEGCPELAQYLCRMDYVLADIMDMKLTRTKTIAEGADMCDFRYSRK
;
A
#
# COMPACT_ATOMS: atom_id res chain seq x y z
N MET A 1 -3.53 -10.29 12.47
CA MET A 1 -3.67 -9.15 13.39
C MET A 1 -5.09 -9.17 13.93
N ASN A 2 -5.37 -8.51 15.05
CA ASN A 2 -6.76 -8.41 15.52
C ASN A 2 -7.61 -7.74 14.44
N TYR A 3 -8.70 -8.40 14.03
CA TYR A 3 -9.65 -7.90 13.03
C TYR A 3 -10.53 -6.78 13.62
N SER A 4 -9.85 -5.69 14.00
CA SER A 4 -10.41 -4.53 14.68
C SER A 4 -11.36 -3.75 13.80
N PHE A 5 -12.06 -2.79 14.40
CA PHE A 5 -12.97 -1.90 13.67
C PHE A 5 -12.29 -1.18 12.50
N ASN A 6 -11.07 -0.65 12.70
CA ASN A 6 -10.31 0.04 11.65
C ASN A 6 -9.92 -0.90 10.50
N VAL A 7 -9.47 -2.11 10.84
CA VAL A 7 -9.11 -3.15 9.88
C VAL A 7 -10.32 -3.53 9.03
N ARG A 8 -11.50 -3.66 9.65
CA ARG A 8 -12.77 -3.90 8.94
C ARG A 8 -13.08 -2.77 7.95
N ILE A 9 -12.97 -1.51 8.35
CA ILE A 9 -13.24 -0.37 7.46
C ILE A 9 -12.32 -0.42 6.24
N LEU A 10 -11.01 -0.57 6.45
CA LEU A 10 -10.03 -0.64 5.37
C LEU A 10 -10.27 -1.84 4.43
N SER A 11 -10.66 -2.99 4.99
CA SER A 11 -11.01 -4.17 4.20
C SER A 11 -12.18 -3.88 3.25
N HIS A 12 -13.24 -3.24 3.75
CA HIS A 12 -14.40 -2.89 2.92
C HIS A 12 -14.07 -1.79 1.91
N PHE A 13 -13.17 -0.86 2.23
CA PHE A 13 -12.72 0.20 1.32
C PHE A 13 -12.07 -0.39 0.06
N TYR A 14 -11.07 -1.27 0.20
CA TYR A 14 -10.46 -1.94 -0.95
C TYR A 14 -11.44 -2.87 -1.66
N HIS A 15 -12.27 -3.59 -0.90
CA HIS A 15 -13.28 -4.47 -1.47
C HIS A 15 -14.27 -3.75 -2.38
N SER A 16 -14.78 -2.59 -1.93
CA SER A 16 -15.73 -1.79 -2.70
C SER A 16 -15.13 -1.34 -4.04
N ALA A 17 -13.88 -0.88 -4.04
CA ALA A 17 -13.22 -0.41 -5.25
C ALA A 17 -13.03 -1.54 -6.28
N VAL A 18 -12.57 -2.70 -5.81
CA VAL A 18 -12.30 -3.85 -6.70
C VAL A 18 -13.58 -4.53 -7.17
N LYS A 19 -14.62 -4.61 -6.33
CA LYS A 19 -15.89 -5.25 -6.68
C LYS A 19 -16.50 -4.64 -7.95
N ALA A 20 -16.52 -3.30 -8.05
CA ALA A 20 -17.07 -2.61 -9.21
C ALA A 20 -16.29 -2.95 -10.50
N GLU A 21 -14.97 -3.07 -10.41
CA GLU A 21 -14.13 -3.43 -11.56
C GLU A 21 -14.30 -4.90 -11.97
N LEU A 22 -14.47 -5.81 -11.00
CA LEU A 22 -14.76 -7.21 -11.29
C LEU A 22 -16.10 -7.37 -12.03
N GLU A 23 -17.13 -6.63 -11.60
CA GLU A 23 -18.43 -6.59 -12.27
C GLU A 23 -18.30 -6.06 -13.70
N ARG A 24 -17.56 -4.96 -13.91
CA ARG A 24 -17.30 -4.39 -15.24
C ARG A 24 -16.60 -5.37 -16.19
N ARG A 25 -15.77 -6.28 -15.64
CA ARG A 25 -15.03 -7.30 -16.39
C ARG A 25 -15.76 -8.65 -16.49
N ASN A 26 -17.03 -8.72 -16.09
CA ASN A 26 -17.86 -9.92 -16.16
C ASN A 26 -17.29 -11.12 -15.38
N PHE A 27 -16.61 -10.88 -14.26
CA PHE A 27 -16.24 -11.97 -13.36
C PHE A 27 -17.50 -12.64 -12.75
N PRO A 28 -17.41 -13.92 -12.36
CA PRO A 28 -18.47 -14.58 -11.61
C PRO A 28 -18.87 -13.79 -10.36
N LYS A 29 -20.18 -13.73 -10.06
CA LYS A 29 -20.73 -12.92 -8.94
C LYS A 29 -20.17 -13.31 -7.58
N ASP A 30 -19.73 -14.55 -7.42
CA ASP A 30 -19.11 -15.09 -6.20
C ASP A 30 -17.62 -14.73 -6.08
N MET A 31 -16.95 -14.30 -7.15
CA MET A 31 -15.53 -13.96 -7.15
C MET A 31 -15.19 -12.88 -6.10
N ALA A 32 -15.99 -11.82 -6.04
CA ALA A 32 -15.80 -10.75 -5.06
C ALA A 32 -15.90 -11.28 -3.62
N LYS A 33 -16.84 -12.21 -3.36
CA LYS A 33 -17.00 -12.85 -2.04
C LYS A 33 -15.81 -13.74 -1.71
N LYS A 34 -15.31 -14.51 -2.67
CA LYS A 34 -14.12 -15.37 -2.53
C LYS A 34 -12.88 -14.55 -2.16
N ILE A 35 -12.63 -13.45 -2.88
CA ILE A 35 -11.52 -12.52 -2.59
C ILE A 35 -11.65 -11.95 -1.19
N PHE A 36 -12.85 -11.50 -0.79
CA PHE A 36 -13.04 -10.91 0.53
C PHE A 36 -12.85 -11.93 1.67
N ALA A 37 -13.29 -13.17 1.47
CA ALA A 37 -13.06 -14.25 2.43
C ALA A 37 -11.56 -14.56 2.58
N GLU A 38 -10.83 -14.68 1.47
CA GLU A 38 -9.38 -14.90 1.48
C GLU A 38 -8.63 -13.72 2.10
N HIS A 39 -9.02 -12.48 1.78
CA HIS A 39 -8.45 -11.27 2.38
C HIS A 39 -8.60 -11.29 3.90
N LYS A 40 -9.79 -11.60 4.41
CA LYS A 40 -10.04 -11.72 5.85
C LYS A 40 -9.17 -12.80 6.47
N ALA A 41 -8.99 -13.94 5.80
CA ALA A 41 -8.12 -15.01 6.29
C ALA A 41 -6.66 -14.55 6.38
N ILE A 42 -6.12 -13.88 5.35
CA ILE A 42 -4.77 -13.30 5.34
C ILE A 42 -4.61 -12.30 6.49
N VAL A 43 -5.50 -11.32 6.60
CA VAL A 43 -5.41 -10.27 7.63
C VAL A 43 -5.48 -10.85 9.04
N THR A 44 -6.26 -11.90 9.25
CA THR A 44 -6.40 -12.54 10.58
C THR A 44 -5.06 -13.15 11.02
N ARG A 45 -4.33 -13.82 10.13
CA ARG A 45 -3.04 -14.47 10.45
C ARG A 45 -1.81 -13.57 10.25
N ALA A 46 -1.91 -12.48 9.51
CA ALA A 46 -0.82 -11.53 9.31
C ALA A 46 -0.28 -11.02 10.65
N LYS A 47 1.03 -10.81 10.79
CA LYS A 47 1.61 -10.24 12.02
C LYS A 47 1.04 -8.83 12.28
N ASP A 48 0.90 -8.49 13.55
CA ASP A 48 0.43 -7.16 13.96
C ASP A 48 1.51 -6.10 13.69
N ILE A 49 1.07 -4.92 13.27
CA ILE A 49 1.90 -3.74 13.03
C ILE A 49 1.47 -2.56 13.91
N GLY A 50 0.63 -2.83 14.92
CA GLY A 50 0.14 -1.83 15.86
C GLY A 50 -0.67 -0.72 15.19
N LYS A 51 -0.48 0.51 15.66
CA LYS A 51 -1.13 1.71 15.10
C LYS A 51 -0.29 2.37 14.01
N SER A 52 0.27 1.58 13.11
CA SER A 52 1.14 2.05 12.03
C SER A 52 0.44 3.06 11.12
N LYS A 53 1.17 4.09 10.68
CA LYS A 53 0.72 5.03 9.63
C LYS A 53 0.53 4.34 8.27
N LEU A 54 1.07 3.13 8.10
CA LEU A 54 1.01 2.34 6.86
C LEU A 54 0.04 1.16 6.96
N MET A 55 -0.88 1.18 7.93
CA MET A 55 -1.94 0.17 8.04
C MET A 55 -2.77 0.04 6.76
N SER A 56 -3.14 1.16 6.11
CA SER A 56 -3.86 1.08 4.84
C SER A 56 -3.05 0.34 3.77
N SER A 57 -1.75 0.64 3.65
CA SER A 57 -0.85 -0.04 2.70
C SER A 57 -0.74 -1.53 3.00
N TYR A 58 -0.61 -1.92 4.27
CA TYR A 58 -0.57 -3.34 4.66
C TYR A 58 -1.85 -4.09 4.29
N MET A 59 -3.01 -3.44 4.50
CA MET A 59 -4.32 -3.98 4.11
C MET A 59 -4.50 -4.06 2.59
N MET A 60 -3.94 -3.10 1.84
CA MET A 60 -3.87 -3.12 0.38
C MET A 60 -3.07 -4.33 -0.12
N GLY A 61 -1.91 -4.59 0.49
CA GLY A 61 -1.07 -5.74 0.17
C GLY A 61 -1.78 -7.06 0.41
N ALA A 62 -2.40 -7.21 1.59
CA ALA A 62 -3.21 -8.39 1.90
C ALA A 62 -4.33 -8.60 0.87
N TYR A 63 -4.98 -7.52 0.41
CA TYR A 63 -6.08 -7.61 -0.55
C TYR A 63 -5.57 -8.04 -1.94
N PHE A 64 -4.42 -7.52 -2.36
CA PHE A 64 -3.80 -7.92 -3.61
C PHE A 64 -3.35 -9.40 -3.61
N ILE A 65 -2.82 -9.89 -2.49
CA ILE A 65 -2.52 -11.33 -2.32
C ILE A 65 -3.81 -12.16 -2.45
N ALA A 66 -4.91 -11.71 -1.82
CA ALA A 66 -6.20 -12.39 -1.90
C ALA A 66 -6.74 -12.49 -3.33
N MET A 67 -6.57 -11.42 -4.12
CA MET A 67 -6.92 -11.43 -5.55
C MET A 67 -6.14 -12.51 -6.30
N ASN A 68 -4.81 -12.55 -6.12
CA ASN A 68 -3.93 -13.50 -6.80
C ASN A 68 -4.25 -14.97 -6.49
N ARG A 69 -4.75 -15.25 -5.28
CA ARG A 69 -5.19 -16.62 -4.92
C ARG A 69 -6.60 -16.98 -5.38
N SER A 70 -7.42 -15.98 -5.73
CA SER A 70 -8.85 -16.19 -5.95
C SER A 70 -9.25 -16.25 -7.41
N THR A 71 -8.66 -15.36 -8.23
CA THR A 71 -9.16 -15.04 -9.58
C THR A 71 -8.77 -16.03 -10.67
N GLY A 72 -7.71 -16.81 -10.45
CA GLY A 72 -7.10 -17.66 -11.48
C GLY A 72 -6.39 -16.86 -12.59
N LYS A 73 -6.16 -15.56 -12.36
CA LYS A 73 -5.46 -14.65 -13.27
C LYS A 73 -3.99 -14.53 -12.93
N THR A 74 -3.19 -14.11 -13.90
CA THR A 74 -1.79 -13.77 -13.67
C THR A 74 -1.67 -12.57 -12.72
N ALA A 75 -0.50 -12.40 -12.11
CA ALA A 75 -0.23 -11.25 -11.23
C ALA A 75 -0.34 -9.91 -11.96
N GLU A 76 0.05 -9.86 -13.24
CA GLU A 76 -0.10 -8.67 -14.08
C GLU A 76 -1.56 -8.34 -14.36
N GLU A 77 -2.38 -9.32 -14.73
CA GLU A 77 -3.81 -9.11 -14.92
C GLU A 77 -4.50 -8.66 -13.60
N ASN A 78 -4.14 -9.28 -12.46
CA ASN A 78 -4.66 -8.86 -11.16
C ASN A 78 -4.24 -7.44 -10.80
N TYR A 79 -3.01 -7.04 -11.12
CA TYR A 79 -2.52 -5.69 -10.90
C TYR A 79 -3.33 -4.67 -11.71
N GLU A 80 -3.59 -4.95 -12.99
CA GLU A 80 -4.41 -4.09 -13.84
C GLU A 80 -5.87 -4.00 -13.37
N ILE A 81 -6.45 -5.10 -12.89
CA ILE A 81 -7.78 -5.08 -12.26
C ILE A 81 -7.73 -4.20 -11.00
N PHE A 82 -6.74 -4.40 -10.15
CA PHE A 82 -6.63 -3.70 -8.88
C PHE A 82 -6.43 -2.19 -9.08
N LYS A 83 -5.46 -1.82 -9.91
CA LYS A 83 -5.18 -0.44 -10.31
C LYS A 83 -6.41 0.26 -10.87
N ASN A 84 -7.09 -0.36 -11.86
CA ASN A 84 -8.24 0.26 -12.51
C ASN A 84 -9.44 0.42 -11.55
N GLY A 85 -9.67 -0.55 -10.67
CA GLY A 85 -10.71 -0.44 -9.64
C GLY A 85 -10.45 0.71 -8.66
N LEU A 86 -9.19 0.90 -8.23
CA LEU A 86 -8.81 2.00 -7.34
C LEU A 86 -8.90 3.36 -8.07
N CYS A 87 -8.36 3.46 -9.28
CA CYS A 87 -8.41 4.69 -10.08
C CYS A 87 -9.85 5.13 -10.43
N ALA A 88 -10.79 4.19 -10.60
CA ALA A 88 -12.19 4.51 -10.86
C ALA A 88 -12.97 4.93 -9.58
N SER A 89 -12.41 4.71 -8.39
CA SER A 89 -13.11 4.93 -7.13
C SER A 89 -12.98 6.39 -6.66
N LYS A 90 -14.07 7.16 -6.74
CA LYS A 90 -14.12 8.55 -6.19
C LYS A 90 -13.76 8.61 -4.71
N LEU A 91 -14.12 7.58 -3.94
CA LEU A 91 -13.78 7.49 -2.52
C LEU A 91 -12.27 7.33 -2.33
N PHE A 92 -11.62 6.55 -3.20
CA PHE A 92 -10.17 6.37 -3.17
C PHE A 92 -9.44 7.68 -3.46
N HIS A 93 -9.83 8.40 -4.50
CA HIS A 93 -9.30 9.74 -4.83
C HIS A 93 -9.40 10.70 -3.64
N LYS A 94 -10.56 10.76 -2.98
CA LYS A 94 -10.74 11.59 -1.78
C LYS A 94 -9.85 11.16 -0.62
N ALA A 95 -9.64 9.86 -0.43
CA ALA A 95 -8.86 9.31 0.68
C ALA A 95 -7.36 9.54 0.53
N VAL A 96 -6.81 9.45 -0.69
CA VAL A 96 -5.38 9.68 -0.94
C VAL A 96 -5.01 11.16 -0.86
N GLY A 97 -5.94 12.06 -1.19
CA GLY A 97 -5.73 13.50 -1.13
C GLY A 97 -5.06 14.04 -2.38
N ASN A 98 -4.31 15.12 -2.22
CA ASN A 98 -3.63 15.84 -3.30
C ASN A 98 -2.24 16.30 -2.84
N VAL A 99 -1.47 16.84 -3.78
CA VAL A 99 -0.11 17.34 -3.56
C VAL A 99 -0.02 18.36 -2.42
N ASP A 100 -0.97 19.29 -2.31
CA ASP A 100 -0.95 20.31 -1.26
C ASP A 100 -1.10 19.72 0.13
N SER A 101 -2.06 18.79 0.29
CA SER A 101 -2.20 18.08 1.55
C SER A 101 -0.98 17.20 1.82
N TYR A 102 -0.48 16.46 0.82
CA TYR A 102 0.60 15.51 1.02
C TYR A 102 1.93 16.21 1.37
N LEU A 103 2.24 17.33 0.74
CA LEU A 103 3.48 18.09 0.95
C LEU A 103 3.35 19.21 2.00
N ASP A 104 2.22 19.30 2.71
CA ASP A 104 2.05 20.29 3.79
C ASP A 104 3.13 20.14 4.88
N GLU A 105 3.96 21.17 5.03
CA GLU A 105 5.05 21.24 6.00
C GLU A 105 4.56 21.05 7.44
N LYS A 106 3.28 21.38 7.74
CA LYS A 106 2.68 21.15 9.05
C LYS A 106 2.67 19.66 9.45
N LYS A 107 2.80 18.75 8.47
CA LYS A 107 2.90 17.30 8.73
C LYS A 107 4.31 16.86 9.14
N MET A 108 5.35 17.69 8.96
CA MET A 108 6.74 17.30 9.21
C MET A 108 7.03 16.88 10.65
N PRO A 109 6.57 17.60 11.70
CA PRO A 109 6.80 17.15 13.08
C PRO A 109 6.25 15.74 13.34
N GLY A 110 5.04 15.46 12.82
CA GLY A 110 4.41 14.15 12.95
C GLY A 110 5.05 13.05 12.08
N ARG A 111 5.77 13.42 11.02
CA ARG A 111 6.56 12.49 10.21
C ARG A 111 7.89 12.15 10.90
N LEU A 112 8.60 13.14 11.41
CA LEU A 112 9.85 12.93 12.15
C LEU A 112 9.63 12.07 13.40
N ALA A 113 8.57 12.36 14.17
CA ALA A 113 8.19 11.50 15.30
C ALA A 113 7.85 10.06 14.89
N TRP A 114 7.29 9.87 13.68
CA TRP A 114 7.05 8.53 13.14
C TRP A 114 8.36 7.84 12.73
N SER A 115 9.31 8.55 12.15
CA SER A 115 10.65 8.03 11.87
C SER A 115 11.30 7.47 13.14
N GLU A 116 11.38 8.29 14.19
CA GLU A 116 11.94 7.90 15.49
C GLU A 116 11.24 6.67 16.09
N GLU A 117 9.91 6.62 16.01
CA GLU A 117 9.13 5.49 16.50
C GLU A 117 9.39 4.22 15.67
N SER A 118 9.53 4.33 14.35
CA SER A 118 9.78 3.21 13.45
C SER A 118 11.10 2.49 13.76
N HIS A 119 12.14 3.25 14.11
CA HIS A 119 13.46 2.71 14.48
C HIS A 119 13.48 1.92 15.79
N LYS A 120 12.43 2.05 16.62
CA LYS A 120 12.25 1.20 17.81
C LYS A 120 11.89 -0.25 17.45
N ARG A 121 11.51 -0.53 16.20
CA ARG A 121 11.25 -1.88 15.66
C ARG A 121 10.32 -2.72 16.55
N LYS A 122 9.30 -2.07 17.12
CA LYS A 122 8.36 -2.70 18.06
C LYS A 122 7.56 -3.84 17.43
N TYR A 123 7.30 -3.76 16.13
CA TYR A 123 6.51 -4.71 15.39
C TYR A 123 7.31 -5.26 14.21
N GLU A 124 7.46 -6.58 14.17
CA GLU A 124 8.30 -7.28 13.19
C GLU A 124 7.93 -6.92 11.75
N ASN A 125 6.64 -6.80 11.42
CA ASN A 125 6.17 -6.51 10.06
C ASN A 125 5.91 -5.03 9.76
N ASP A 126 6.19 -4.12 10.70
CA ASP A 126 6.07 -2.69 10.40
C ASP A 126 7.29 -2.21 9.61
N TRP A 127 7.19 -0.99 9.10
CA TRP A 127 8.23 -0.34 8.33
C TRP A 127 9.25 0.34 9.25
N VAL A 128 10.48 0.48 8.74
CA VAL A 128 11.52 1.33 9.33
C VAL A 128 11.87 2.39 8.29
N VAL A 129 11.78 3.66 8.66
CA VAL A 129 11.81 4.78 7.71
C VAL A 129 12.51 6.01 8.26
N ASP A 130 13.35 6.63 7.43
CA ASP A 130 13.82 8.00 7.61
C ASP A 130 12.98 8.98 6.79
N ILE A 131 12.74 10.15 7.37
CA ILE A 131 12.00 11.24 6.71
C ILE A 131 13.01 12.33 6.36
N LEU A 132 13.08 12.66 5.08
CA LEU A 132 13.98 13.68 4.57
C LEU A 132 13.17 14.96 4.27
N PRO A 133 13.54 16.11 4.85
CA PRO A 133 12.92 17.38 4.52
C PRO A 133 13.22 17.78 3.07
N ALA A 134 12.50 18.80 2.58
CA ALA A 134 12.72 19.39 1.27
C ALA A 134 14.17 19.86 1.08
N ASN A 135 14.67 19.77 -0.14
CA ASN A 135 15.94 20.34 -0.56
C ASN A 135 15.84 20.87 -2.00
N SER A 136 16.97 21.14 -2.66
CA SER A 136 17.00 21.65 -4.03
C SER A 136 16.50 20.66 -5.11
N GLU A 137 16.36 19.38 -4.79
CA GLU A 137 16.02 18.32 -5.74
C GLU A 137 14.58 17.79 -5.57
N TYR A 138 14.06 17.81 -4.34
CA TYR A 138 12.74 17.26 -4.01
C TYR A 138 12.09 17.98 -2.84
N ASP A 139 10.75 17.87 -2.75
CA ASP A 139 9.95 18.53 -1.71
C ASP A 139 9.80 17.66 -0.45
N LEU A 140 9.94 16.34 -0.59
CA LEU A 140 9.86 15.39 0.52
C LEU A 140 10.50 14.05 0.16
N GLY A 141 11.34 13.51 1.03
CA GLY A 141 11.95 12.20 0.85
C GLY A 141 11.56 11.18 1.93
N TYR A 142 11.56 9.91 1.55
CA TYR A 142 11.48 8.78 2.46
C TYR A 142 12.53 7.75 2.11
N ASP A 143 13.27 7.31 3.12
CA ASP A 143 14.24 6.22 3.02
C ASP A 143 13.75 5.05 3.87
N TYR A 144 13.15 4.04 3.23
CA TYR A 144 12.66 2.85 3.91
C TYR A 144 13.73 1.77 3.94
N TYR A 145 14.12 1.32 5.13
CA TYR A 145 15.08 0.23 5.33
C TYR A 145 14.38 -1.12 5.57
N GLU A 146 13.13 -1.08 6.02
CA GLU A 146 12.31 -2.28 6.18
C GLU A 146 10.91 -2.01 5.62
N CYS A 147 10.36 -2.99 4.89
CA CYS A 147 9.08 -2.86 4.19
C CYS A 147 8.07 -3.90 4.64
N GLY A 148 6.96 -3.45 5.23
CA GLY A 148 5.87 -4.32 5.68
C GLY A 148 5.20 -5.10 4.56
N ILE A 149 5.13 -4.58 3.33
CA ILE A 149 4.64 -5.34 2.18
C ILE A 149 5.54 -6.53 1.86
N CYS A 150 6.86 -6.30 1.80
CA CYS A 150 7.81 -7.36 1.48
C CYS A 150 7.75 -8.47 2.55
N LYS A 151 7.65 -8.08 3.83
CA LYS A 151 7.49 -9.02 4.94
C LYS A 151 6.17 -9.78 4.89
N LEU A 152 5.06 -9.11 4.60
CA LEU A 152 3.75 -9.76 4.42
C LEU A 152 3.75 -10.77 3.27
N CYS A 153 4.25 -10.37 2.10
CA CYS A 153 4.36 -11.25 0.94
C CYS A 153 5.25 -12.46 1.24
N LYS A 154 6.36 -12.27 1.97
CA LYS A 154 7.23 -13.37 2.42
C LYS A 154 6.51 -14.31 3.39
N ASP A 155 5.83 -13.78 4.40
CA ASP A 155 5.06 -14.58 5.38
C ASP A 155 3.93 -15.37 4.69
N GLU A 156 3.34 -14.82 3.62
CA GLU A 156 2.30 -15.46 2.82
C GLU A 156 2.85 -16.34 1.68
N GLY A 157 4.18 -16.50 1.58
CA GLY A 157 4.82 -17.38 0.60
C GLY A 157 4.73 -16.90 -0.86
N CYS A 158 4.57 -15.60 -1.09
CA CYS A 158 4.46 -14.98 -2.42
C CYS A 158 5.30 -13.68 -2.55
N PRO A 159 6.62 -13.72 -2.25
CA PRO A 159 7.48 -12.54 -2.29
C PRO A 159 7.48 -11.81 -3.66
N GLU A 160 7.28 -12.54 -4.76
CA GLU A 160 7.20 -12.02 -6.12
C GLU A 160 6.05 -11.04 -6.36
N LEU A 161 5.03 -11.03 -5.50
CA LEU A 161 3.92 -10.08 -5.59
C LEU A 161 4.28 -8.67 -5.07
N ALA A 162 5.33 -8.53 -4.26
CA ALA A 162 5.70 -7.24 -3.66
C ALA A 162 6.00 -6.16 -4.71
N GLN A 163 6.67 -6.52 -5.81
CA GLN A 163 7.01 -5.57 -6.90
C GLN A 163 5.76 -4.96 -7.58
N TYR A 164 4.63 -5.67 -7.60
CA TYR A 164 3.37 -5.15 -8.15
C TYR A 164 2.78 -4.08 -7.24
N LEU A 165 2.89 -4.28 -5.93
CA LEU A 165 2.47 -3.30 -4.94
C LEU A 165 3.40 -2.07 -4.96
N CYS A 166 4.70 -2.24 -5.19
CA CYS A 166 5.64 -1.13 -5.38
C CYS A 166 5.32 -0.26 -6.60
N ARG A 167 4.66 -0.81 -7.63
CA ARG A 167 4.20 -0.02 -8.79
C ARG A 167 3.01 0.88 -8.46
N MET A 168 2.18 0.49 -7.48
CA MET A 168 1.06 1.33 -7.04
C MET A 168 1.51 2.67 -6.46
N ASP A 169 2.74 2.78 -5.97
CA ASP A 169 3.27 4.05 -5.44
C ASP A 169 3.29 5.16 -6.52
N TYR A 170 3.63 4.81 -7.76
CA TYR A 170 3.60 5.77 -8.88
C TYR A 170 2.17 6.12 -9.28
N VAL A 171 1.24 5.15 -9.22
CA VAL A 171 -0.18 5.40 -9.46
C VAL A 171 -0.75 6.35 -8.41
N LEU A 172 -0.40 6.14 -7.14
CA LEU A 172 -0.78 7.01 -6.03
C LEU A 172 -0.21 8.42 -6.18
N ALA A 173 1.07 8.53 -6.56
CA ALA A 173 1.69 9.83 -6.84
C ALA A 173 0.99 10.56 -7.96
N ASP A 174 0.64 9.86 -9.05
CA ASP A 174 -0.07 10.43 -10.20
C ASP A 174 -1.46 10.95 -9.81
N ILE A 175 -2.23 10.17 -9.05
CA ILE A 175 -3.56 10.59 -8.54
C ILE A 175 -3.46 11.84 -7.66
N MET A 176 -2.40 11.95 -6.86
CA MET A 176 -2.17 13.11 -6.00
C MET A 176 -1.60 14.32 -6.75
N ASP A 177 -1.37 14.24 -8.06
CA ASP A 177 -0.70 15.27 -8.87
C ASP A 177 0.75 15.54 -8.43
N MET A 178 1.48 14.46 -8.10
CA MET A 178 2.87 14.49 -7.67
C MET A 178 3.78 13.70 -8.61
N LYS A 179 5.05 14.12 -8.66
CA LYS A 179 6.13 13.33 -9.23
C LYS A 179 6.74 12.47 -8.14
N LEU A 180 6.96 11.18 -8.43
CA LEU A 180 7.74 10.27 -7.60
C LEU A 180 8.96 9.78 -8.39
N THR A 181 10.15 10.03 -7.86
CA THR A 181 11.39 9.38 -8.30
C THR A 181 11.81 8.36 -7.25
N ARG A 182 12.19 7.15 -7.68
CA ARG A 182 12.76 6.08 -6.84
C ARG A 182 13.77 5.32 -7.68
N THR A 183 14.97 5.10 -7.15
CA THR A 183 16.08 4.44 -7.84
C THR A 183 16.50 3.13 -7.20
N LYS A 184 16.12 2.92 -5.93
CA LYS A 184 16.31 1.73 -5.13
C LYS A 184 14.96 1.20 -4.66
N THR A 185 14.78 -0.12 -4.74
CA THR A 185 13.56 -0.79 -4.25
C THR A 185 13.92 -2.09 -3.54
N ILE A 186 13.50 -2.26 -2.29
CA ILE A 186 13.73 -3.49 -1.50
C ILE A 186 13.16 -4.73 -2.22
N ALA A 187 11.96 -4.62 -2.81
CA ALA A 187 11.33 -5.72 -3.54
C ALA A 187 12.11 -6.15 -4.80
N GLU A 188 13.04 -5.30 -5.28
CA GLU A 188 13.90 -5.55 -6.45
C GLU A 188 15.35 -5.89 -6.00
N GLY A 189 15.59 -6.08 -4.70
CA GLY A 189 16.87 -6.50 -4.15
C GLY A 189 17.79 -5.38 -3.65
N ALA A 190 17.33 -4.13 -3.62
CA ALA A 190 18.10 -3.04 -3.03
C ALA A 190 18.12 -3.11 -1.48
N ASP A 191 19.08 -2.40 -0.89
CA ASP A 191 19.24 -2.26 0.57
C ASP A 191 18.13 -1.41 1.22
N MET A 192 17.47 -0.56 0.44
CA MET A 192 16.42 0.36 0.90
C MET A 192 15.52 0.79 -0.27
N CYS A 193 14.40 1.44 0.03
CA CYS A 193 13.63 2.21 -0.96
C CYS A 193 13.84 3.71 -0.76
N ASP A 194 14.16 4.44 -1.82
CA ASP A 194 14.50 5.88 -1.80
C ASP A 194 13.42 6.73 -2.50
N PHE A 195 12.29 6.97 -1.84
CA PHE A 195 11.22 7.77 -2.42
C PHE A 195 11.58 9.25 -2.39
N ARG A 196 11.46 9.94 -3.53
CA ARG A 196 11.63 11.39 -3.67
C ARG A 196 10.38 11.96 -4.32
N TYR A 197 9.60 12.70 -3.55
CA TYR A 197 8.37 13.34 -4.00
C TYR A 197 8.62 14.81 -4.32
N SER A 198 8.06 15.25 -5.45
CA SER A 198 8.03 16.65 -5.84
C SER A 198 6.65 17.02 -6.39
N ARG A 199 6.33 18.31 -6.35
CA ARG A 199 5.25 18.88 -7.17
C ARG A 199 5.53 18.63 -8.65
N LYS A 200 4.48 18.39 -9.42
CA LYS A 200 4.57 18.31 -10.89
C LYS A 200 4.68 19.70 -11.50
#